data_AF-A0A3M7HPH3-F1
#
_entry.id   AF-A0A3M7HPH3-F1
#
_cell.length_a   1.000
_cell.length_b   1.000
_cell.length_c   1.000
_cell.angle_alpha   90.00
_cell.angle_beta   90.00
_cell.angle_gamma   90.00
#
_symmetry.space_group_name_H-M   'P 1'
#
loop_
_entity.id
_entity.type
_entity.pdbx_description
1 polymer ?
#
loop_
_entity_poly.entity_id
_entity_poly.type
_entity_poly.pdbx_seq_one_letter_code
_entity_poly.pdbx_strand_id
1 'polypeptide(L)' 'MKNICSCLKAAGSEPNKIVRRRIYTLDMAYLPTIQEVTKRYLSEPWPVNTAVQVCGLAKKGALVEIEVTAEA' A
#
# COMPACT_ATOMS: atom_id res chain seq x y z
N MET A 1 -4.39 -4.21 0.25
CA MET A 1 -3.49 -4.98 -0.64
C MET A 1 -4.21 -5.77 -1.73
N LYS A 2 -5.25 -6.58 -1.45
CA LYS A 2 -5.95 -7.38 -2.48
C LYS A 2 -6.33 -6.59 -3.75
N ASN A 3 -6.96 -5.42 -3.60
CA ASN A 3 -7.34 -4.58 -4.75
C ASN A 3 -6.14 -4.18 -5.61
N ILE A 4 -5.05 -3.74 -4.97
CA ILE A 4 -3.80 -3.39 -5.67
C ILE A 4 -3.29 -4.60 -6.46
N CYS A 5 -3.25 -5.78 -5.85
CA CYS A 5 -2.78 -7.00 -6.51
C CYS A 5 -3.64 -7.37 -7.72
N SER A 6 -4.97 -7.22 -7.61
CA SER A 6 -5.90 -7.44 -8.72
C SER A 6 -5.68 -6.46 -9.85
N CYS A 7 -5.48 -5.16 -9.56
CA CYS A 7 -5.20 -4.14 -10.57
C CYS A 7 -3.86 -4.38 -11.28
N LEU A 8 -2.80 -4.71 -10.53
CA LEU A 8 -1.49 -5.03 -11.11
C LEU A 8 -1.59 -6.23 -12.05
N LYS A 9 -2.25 -7.31 -11.61
CA LYS A 9 -2.46 -8.50 -12.44
C LYS A 9 -3.24 -8.19 -13.72
N ALA A 10 -4.29 -7.37 -13.63
CA ALA A 10 -5.06 -6.95 -14.81
C ALA A 10 -4.23 -6.11 -15.79
N ALA A 11 -3.21 -5.41 -15.29
CA ALA A 11 -2.26 -4.64 -16.08
C ALA A 11 -1.03 -5.44 -16.57
N GLY A 12 -0.98 -6.76 -16.33
CA GLY A 12 0.16 -7.61 -16.72
C GLY A 12 1.36 -7.58 -15.76
N SER A 13 1.21 -6.91 -14.62
CA SER A 13 2.23 -6.78 -13.56
C SER A 13 1.91 -7.69 -12.36
N GLU A 14 2.74 -7.65 -11.32
CA GLU A 14 2.63 -8.46 -10.12
C GLU A 14 3.10 -7.71 -8.86
N PRO A 15 2.67 -8.10 -7.64
CA PRO A 15 3.00 -7.36 -6.42
C PRO A 15 4.50 -7.24 -6.10
N ASN A 16 5.31 -8.25 -6.44
CA ASN A 16 6.77 -8.24 -6.29
C ASN A 16 7.48 -7.19 -7.19
N LYS A 17 6.82 -6.67 -8.23
CA LYS A 17 7.32 -5.57 -9.07
C LYS A 17 7.03 -4.18 -8.49
N ILE A 18 6.39 -4.10 -7.31
CA ILE A 18 6.18 -2.81 -6.64
C ILE A 18 7.53 -2.26 -6.19
N VAL A 19 7.89 -1.06 -6.69
CA VAL A 19 9.15 -0.36 -6.37
C VAL A 19 8.96 0.78 -5.37
N ARG A 20 7.73 1.30 -5.22
CA ARG A 20 7.39 2.38 -4.29
C ARG A 20 6.01 2.19 -3.69
N ARG A 21 5.87 2.54 -2.41
CA ARG A 21 4.58 2.66 -1.71
C ARG A 21 4.42 4.01 -1.03
N ARG A 22 3.20 4.56 -1.09
CA ARG A 22 2.76 5.70 -0.28
C ARG A 22 1.56 5.28 0.56
N ILE A 23 1.60 5.59 1.86
CA ILE A 23 0.56 5.27 2.83
C ILE A 23 0.01 6.58 3.38
N TYR A 24 -1.30 6.74 3.27
CA TYR A 24 -2.07 7.82 3.87
C TYR A 24 -2.96 7.21 4.95
N THR A 25 -2.79 7.61 6.21
CA THR A 25 -3.58 7.09 7.34
C THR A 25 -4.24 8.22 8.11
N LEU A 26 -5.37 7.96 8.75
CA LEU A 26 -5.99 8.93 9.67
C LEU A 26 -5.30 8.95 11.04
N ASP A 27 -4.58 7.88 11.39
CA ASP A 27 -3.83 7.75 12.64
C ASP A 27 -2.53 6.96 12.42
N MET A 28 -1.39 7.53 12.82
CA MET A 28 -0.09 6.86 12.78
C MET A 28 -0.01 5.63 13.67
N ALA A 29 -0.87 5.49 14.69
CA ALA A 29 -0.96 4.28 15.51
C ALA A 29 -1.28 3.03 14.68
N TYR A 30 -1.88 3.17 13.48
CA TYR A 30 -2.14 2.05 12.58
C TYR A 30 -0.91 1.58 11.80
N LEU A 31 0.17 2.37 11.75
CA LEU A 31 1.33 2.08 10.89
C LEU A 31 1.96 0.69 11.15
N PRO A 32 2.18 0.24 12.40
CA PRO A 32 2.70 -1.11 12.66
C PRO A 32 1.79 -2.21 12.09
N THR A 33 0.48 -2.06 12.25
CA THR A 33 -0.52 -3.00 11.72
C THR A 33 -0.50 -3.02 10.19
N ILE A 34 -0.41 -1.85 9.55
CA ILE A 34 -0.34 -1.72 8.10
C ILE A 34 0.92 -2.40 7.55
N GLN A 35 2.07 -2.20 8.20
CA GLN A 35 3.34 -2.84 7.81
C GLN A 35 3.25 -4.37 7.92
N GLU A 36 2.70 -4.88 9.03
CA GLU A 36 2.54 -6.32 9.24
C GLU A 36 1.62 -6.96 8.20
N VAL A 37 0.49 -6.32 7.88
CA VAL A 37 -0.40 -6.79 6.79
C VAL A 37 0.33 -6.80 5.45
N THR A 38 1.23 -5.85 5.19
CA THR A 38 1.93 -5.73 3.91
C THR A 38 2.93 -6.86 3.69
N LYS A 39 3.60 -7.34 4.75
CA LYS A 39 4.52 -8.49 4.68
C LYS A 39 3.87 -9.79 4.21
N ARG A 40 2.53 -9.86 4.25
CA ARG A 40 1.76 -10.99 3.71
C ARG A 40 1.60 -10.97 2.18
N TYR A 41 1.93 -9.84 1.53
CA TYR A 41 1.75 -9.62 0.09
C TYR A 41 3.04 -9.28 -0.64
N LEU A 42 4.02 -8.73 0.06
CA LEU A 42 5.32 -8.36 -0.49
C LEU A 42 6.41 -9.17 0.23
N SER A 43 7.54 -9.35 -0.44
CA SER A 43 8.74 -9.99 0.11
C SER A 43 9.96 -9.11 -0.18
N GLU A 44 11.11 -9.45 0.41
CA GLU A 44 12.35 -8.74 0.09
C GLU A 44 12.76 -8.91 -1.38
N PRO A 45 13.37 -7.87 -1.99
CA PRO A 45 13.67 -6.55 -1.42
C PRO A 45 12.41 -5.66 -1.29
N TRP A 46 12.24 -5.00 -0.14
CA TRP A 46 11.07 -4.16 0.11
C TRP A 46 11.13 -2.85 -0.70
N PRO A 47 9.98 -2.35 -1.20
CA PRO A 47 9.93 -1.05 -1.87
C PRO A 47 10.23 0.10 -0.92
N VAL A 48 10.67 1.23 -1.47
CA VAL A 48 10.75 2.47 -0.69
C VAL A 48 9.36 2.89 -0.23
N ASN A 49 9.27 3.43 1.00
CA ASN A 49 8.01 3.69 1.67
C ASN A 49 7.93 5.14 2.19
N THR A 50 6.81 5.80 1.90
CA THR A 50 6.44 7.07 2.54
C THR A 50 5.13 6.87 3.28
N ALA A 51 5.05 7.27 4.55
CA ALA A 51 3.83 7.21 5.34
C ALA A 51 3.56 8.58 5.96
N VAL A 52 2.34 9.08 5.80
CA VAL A 52 1.90 10.36 6.36
C VAL A 52 0.51 10.22 6.98
N GLN A 53 0.27 10.96 8.05
CA GLN A 53 -1.06 11.13 8.60
C GLN A 53 -1.77 12.27 7.86
N VAL A 54 -3.01 12.05 7.48
CA VAL A 54 -3.86 13.01 6.76
C VAL A 54 -5.12 13.30 7.55
N CYS A 55 -5.75 14.46 7.33
CA CYS A 55 -6.97 14.85 8.03
C CYS A 55 -8.23 14.11 7.53
N GLY A 56 -8.17 13.47 6.36
CA GLY A 56 -9.31 12.81 5.75
C GLY A 56 -8.90 11.96 4.55
N LEU A 57 -9.76 11.00 4.20
CA LEU A 57 -9.66 10.16 3.00
C LEU A 57 -10.96 10.27 2.20
N ALA A 58 -10.87 10.08 0.88
CA ALA A 58 -12.03 10.26 -0.01
C ALA A 58 -13.13 9.22 0.23
N LYS A 59 -12.76 7.97 0.54
CA LYS A 59 -13.71 6.90 0.83
C LYS A 59 -14.23 7.02 2.26
N LYS A 60 -15.55 7.21 2.42
CA LYS A 60 -16.21 7.23 3.73
C LYS A 60 -15.90 5.96 4.54
N GLY A 61 -15.43 6.15 5.77
CA GLY A 61 -15.06 5.08 6.70
C GLY A 61 -13.71 4.42 6.41
N ALA A 62 -12.94 4.89 5.42
CA ALA A 62 -11.57 4.41 5.23
C ALA A 62 -10.66 4.93 6.36
N LEU A 63 -9.81 4.04 6.88
CA LEU A 63 -8.80 4.36 7.89
C LEU A 63 -7.40 4.54 7.28
N VAL A 64 -7.19 3.93 6.11
CA VAL A 64 -5.92 3.93 5.38
C VAL A 64 -6.19 3.87 3.88
N GLU A 65 -5.38 4.59 3.12
CA GLU A 65 -5.27 4.52 1.67
C GLU A 65 -3.82 4.24 1.28
N ILE A 66 -3.62 3.41 0.25
CA ILE A 66 -2.29 2.98 -0.19
C ILE A 66 -2.21 3.14 -1.70
N GLU A 67 -1.19 3.85 -2.14
CA GLU A 67 -0.79 3.98 -3.54
C GLU A 67 0.52 3.22 -3.77
N VAL A 68 0.67 2.62 -4.95
CA VAL A 68 1.90 1.93 -5.35
C VAL A 68 2.33 2.33 -6.75
N THR A 69 3.63 2.24 -7.00
CA THR A 69 4.22 2.24 -8.35
C THR A 69 4.90 0.90 -8.57
N ALA A 70 4.62 0.26 -9.71
CA ALA A 70 5.19 -1.03 -10.07
C ALA A 70 5.67 -1.03 -11.53
N GLU A 71 6.64 -1.87 -11.83
CA GLU A 71 7.09 -2.13 -13.21
C GLU A 71 6.06 -2.98 -13.96
N ALA A 72 5.97 -2.81 -15.28
CA ALA A 72 5.13 -3.61 -16.16
C ALA A 72 5.63 -5.07 -16.22
#